data_AF-A0AAV9XU49-F1
#
_entry.id   AF-A0AAV9XU49-F1
#
_cell.length_a   1.000
_cell.length_b   1.000
_cell.length_c   1.000
_cell.angle_alpha   90.00
_cell.angle_beta   90.00
_cell.angle_gamma   90.00
#
_symmetry.space_group_name_H-M   'P 1'
#
loop_
_entity.id
_entity.type
_entity.pdbx_description
1 polymer ?
#
loop_
_entity_poly.entity_id
_entity_poly.type
_entity_poly.pdbx_seq_one_letter_code
_entity_poly.pdbx_strand_id
1 'polypeptide(L)'
;MVFEEYEFGAYYRCPASQLIAWNDIGQLFESGASPQHNAAECVLVVDSGYSFTTIMPVINGKPFQASIRRIDVGGKVLTNYLKEMFSIRQLNMMDETYIVNEVKESCCYISNDPKSDLEICKRTKRNDIVKEYVLPDYKTIQKGFLRDKPEGNPFGKDAEQTLVVGNERFMAPELLFHPGDVGYRQAGLPEVIMRSINSVPEEYRPLLLANIVLVGGNAFLRGLKERLEAELVSLAPENCVVRIGRPEDPIKYAWQGGVALGNNKTALEQHRITRADYMEHGSTWLAKKMSGQSALATQAGGHSGGTTSSSNKRRRSSPG
;
A
#
# COMPACT_ATOMS: atom_id res chain seq x y z
N MET A 1 -8.05 25.00 13.34
CA MET A 1 -8.36 23.80 14.16
C MET A 1 -7.22 23.35 15.09
N VAL A 2 -6.17 22.61 14.68
CA VAL A 2 -5.19 22.00 15.64
C VAL A 2 -4.57 23.01 16.62
N PHE A 3 -4.10 24.15 16.14
CA PHE A 3 -3.50 25.19 16.98
C PHE A 3 -4.51 26.18 17.60
N GLU A 4 -5.68 26.33 16.98
CA GLU A 4 -6.67 27.36 17.34
C GLU A 4 -7.73 26.82 18.30
N GLU A 5 -8.23 25.61 18.07
CA GLU A 5 -9.31 25.00 18.84
C GLU A 5 -8.75 24.06 19.91
N TYR A 6 -7.74 23.25 19.58
CA TYR A 6 -7.16 22.27 20.51
C TYR A 6 -5.92 22.76 21.25
N GLU A 7 -5.42 23.96 20.90
CA GLU A 7 -4.35 24.65 21.63
C GLU A 7 -3.02 23.88 21.80
N PHE A 8 -2.74 22.89 20.94
CA PHE A 8 -1.49 22.12 21.02
C PHE A 8 -0.25 23.02 20.88
N GLY A 9 0.77 22.78 21.71
CA GLY A 9 2.02 23.57 21.69
C GLY A 9 2.88 23.35 20.44
N ALA A 10 2.82 22.14 19.86
CA ALA A 10 3.47 21.80 18.60
C ALA A 10 2.73 20.64 17.93
N TYR A 11 2.81 20.54 16.61
CA TYR A 11 2.32 19.36 15.89
C TYR A 11 3.20 19.03 14.67
N TYR A 12 3.18 17.77 14.26
CA TYR A 12 3.79 17.29 13.01
C TYR A 12 2.75 16.51 12.21
N ARG A 13 2.71 16.71 10.89
CA ARG A 13 1.79 16.02 9.98
C ARG A 13 2.59 15.42 8.84
N CYS A 14 2.39 14.13 8.60
CA CYS A 14 2.97 13.39 7.49
C CYS A 14 2.01 12.28 7.03
N PRO A 15 2.22 11.73 5.82
CA PRO A 15 1.60 10.47 5.43
C PRO A 15 2.01 9.34 6.38
N ALA A 16 1.07 8.46 6.74
CA ALA A 16 1.36 7.34 7.64
C ALA A 16 2.48 6.44 7.10
N SER A 17 2.51 6.19 5.79
CA SER A 17 3.53 5.37 5.13
C SER A 17 4.95 5.95 5.28
N GLN A 18 5.10 7.27 5.46
CA GLN A 18 6.41 7.88 5.72
C GLN A 18 6.99 7.47 7.08
N LEU A 19 6.13 7.23 8.07
CA LEU A 19 6.55 6.87 9.43
C LEU A 19 7.26 5.52 9.48
N ILE A 20 7.02 4.66 8.49
CA ILE A 20 7.64 3.32 8.41
C ILE A 20 9.17 3.40 8.32
N ALA A 21 9.70 4.48 7.73
CA ALA A 21 11.15 4.70 7.69
C ALA A 21 11.78 4.81 9.09
N TRP A 22 11.00 5.11 10.14
CA TRP A 22 11.48 5.23 11.51
C TRP A 22 11.47 3.92 12.29
N ASN A 23 10.93 2.84 11.72
CA ASN A 23 11.05 1.51 12.30
C ASN A 23 12.43 0.91 12.02
N ASP A 24 12.77 -0.14 12.76
CA ASP A 24 13.94 -0.97 12.46
C ASP A 24 13.64 -1.88 11.25
N ILE A 25 13.88 -1.33 10.06
CA ILE A 25 13.65 -2.04 8.80
C ILE A 25 14.67 -3.17 8.60
N GLY A 26 15.87 -3.05 9.17
CA GLY A 26 16.91 -4.07 9.08
C GLY A 26 16.45 -5.41 9.62
N GLN A 27 15.71 -5.40 10.74
CA GLN A 27 15.14 -6.62 11.34
C GLN A 27 14.15 -7.38 10.43
N LEU A 28 13.56 -6.72 9.43
CA LEU A 28 12.68 -7.39 8.47
C LEU A 28 13.44 -8.28 7.47
N PHE A 29 14.73 -8.01 7.27
CA PHE A 29 15.56 -8.71 6.29
C PHE A 29 16.61 -9.60 6.93
N GLU A 30 17.18 -9.18 8.07
CA GLU A 30 18.26 -9.87 8.76
C GLU A 30 17.99 -9.97 10.26
N SER A 31 17.88 -11.20 10.77
CA SER A 31 17.69 -11.45 12.20
C SER A 31 18.95 -11.04 12.97
N GLY A 32 18.81 -10.08 13.89
CA GLY A 32 19.93 -9.54 14.67
C GLY A 32 20.59 -8.30 14.07
N ALA A 33 19.97 -7.66 13.08
CA ALA A 33 20.37 -6.33 12.62
C ALA A 33 20.42 -5.35 13.80
N SER A 34 21.40 -4.43 13.76
CA SER A 34 21.57 -3.42 14.82
C SER A 34 20.36 -2.49 14.88
N PRO A 35 19.85 -2.15 16.08
CA PRO A 35 18.74 -1.23 16.24
C PRO A 35 18.94 0.08 15.49
N GLN A 36 17.99 0.41 14.64
CA GLN A 36 18.00 1.66 13.90
C GLN A 36 17.47 2.81 14.77
N HIS A 37 18.26 3.87 14.93
CA HIS A 37 17.88 5.04 15.74
C HIS A 37 17.37 6.25 14.92
N ASN A 38 17.74 6.30 13.63
CA ASN A 38 17.35 7.35 12.70
C ASN A 38 16.39 6.81 11.64
N ALA A 39 15.79 7.67 10.83
CA ALA A 39 15.02 7.21 9.68
C ALA A 39 15.90 6.44 8.67
N ALA A 40 15.31 5.46 7.98
CA ALA A 40 16.00 4.67 6.98
C ALA A 40 16.43 5.57 5.82
N GLU A 41 17.65 5.33 5.34
CA GLU A 41 18.22 6.10 4.23
C GLU A 41 17.44 5.87 2.94
N CYS A 42 17.00 4.64 2.68
CA CYS A 42 16.17 4.29 1.53
C CYS A 42 15.20 3.16 1.88
N VAL A 43 13.91 3.40 1.67
CA VAL A 43 12.88 2.37 1.78
C VAL A 43 11.77 2.64 0.78
N LEU A 44 11.31 1.60 0.10
CA LEU A 44 10.10 1.66 -0.71
C LEU A 44 8.94 1.08 0.09
N VAL A 45 7.97 1.90 0.44
CA VAL A 45 6.79 1.44 1.17
C VAL A 45 5.67 1.12 0.19
N VAL A 46 5.18 -0.10 0.23
CA VAL A 46 3.99 -0.56 -0.49
C VAL A 46 2.87 -0.73 0.53
N ASP A 47 1.97 0.25 0.59
CA ASP A 47 0.85 0.30 1.53
C ASP A 47 -0.44 -0.12 0.83
N SER A 48 -0.81 -1.40 0.98
CA SER A 48 -2.03 -1.95 0.40
C SER A 48 -3.17 -1.95 1.42
N GLY A 49 -3.96 -0.87 1.39
CA GLY A 49 -5.01 -0.59 2.35
C GLY A 49 -6.41 -0.99 1.90
N TYR A 50 -7.40 -0.48 2.64
CA TYR A 50 -8.82 -0.75 2.36
C TYR A 50 -9.27 -0.14 1.03
N SER A 51 -9.05 1.15 0.79
CA SER A 51 -9.62 1.82 -0.40
C SER A 51 -8.70 1.83 -1.61
N PHE A 52 -7.38 1.84 -1.41
CA PHE A 52 -6.37 1.98 -2.46
C PHE A 52 -5.03 1.41 -1.98
N THR A 53 -4.11 1.24 -2.91
CA THR A 53 -2.72 0.87 -2.63
C THR A 53 -1.79 2.02 -3.00
N THR A 54 -0.86 2.39 -2.11
CA THR A 54 0.11 3.47 -2.34
C THR A 54 1.52 2.91 -2.39
N ILE A 55 2.31 3.37 -3.36
CA ILE A 55 3.74 3.08 -3.47
C ILE A 55 4.47 4.37 -3.17
N MET A 56 5.23 4.41 -2.07
CA MET A 56 5.92 5.59 -1.58
C MET A 56 7.41 5.31 -1.35
N PRO A 57 8.30 5.76 -2.25
CA PRO A 57 9.73 5.78 -1.97
C PRO A 57 10.03 6.87 -0.93
N VAL A 58 10.72 6.48 0.13
CA VAL A 58 11.19 7.36 1.20
C VAL A 58 12.72 7.32 1.20
N ILE A 59 13.33 8.49 1.00
CA ILE A 59 14.78 8.66 0.93
C ILE A 59 15.17 9.65 2.03
N ASN A 60 16.08 9.27 2.92
CA ASN A 60 16.54 10.05 4.06
C ASN A 60 15.37 10.57 4.91
N GLY A 61 14.41 9.68 5.19
CA GLY A 61 13.20 10.00 5.97
C GLY A 61 12.17 10.90 5.27
N LYS A 62 12.38 11.28 4.00
CA LYS A 62 11.47 12.14 3.23
C LYS A 62 10.88 11.41 2.03
N PRO A 63 9.57 11.57 1.76
CA PRO A 63 8.94 10.95 0.61
C PRO A 63 9.40 11.63 -0.69
N PHE A 64 9.78 10.85 -1.68
CA PHE A 64 10.10 11.36 -3.01
C PHE A 64 8.82 11.57 -3.81
N GLN A 65 8.23 12.77 -3.66
CA GLN A 65 6.87 13.12 -4.11
C GLN A 65 6.60 12.76 -5.59
N ALA A 66 7.54 13.04 -6.50
CA ALA A 66 7.38 12.80 -7.93
C ALA A 66 7.27 11.30 -8.29
N SER A 67 7.72 10.41 -7.41
CA SER A 67 7.72 8.96 -7.61
C SER A 67 6.62 8.24 -6.87
N ILE A 68 5.83 8.95 -6.05
CA ILE A 68 4.67 8.34 -5.39
C ILE A 68 3.67 7.90 -6.46
N ARG A 69 3.17 6.67 -6.32
CA ARG A 69 2.12 6.11 -7.17
C ARG A 69 0.97 5.62 -6.32
N ARG A 70 -0.23 5.69 -6.88
CA ARG A 70 -1.46 5.20 -6.27
C ARG A 70 -2.16 4.29 -7.27
N ILE A 71 -2.66 3.18 -6.76
CA ILE A 71 -3.53 2.23 -7.45
C ILE A 71 -4.87 2.31 -6.73
N ASP A 72 -5.97 2.50 -7.46
CA ASP A 72 -7.31 2.64 -6.85
C ASP A 72 -7.93 1.29 -6.46
N VAL A 73 -7.18 0.21 -6.69
CA VAL A 73 -7.51 -1.13 -6.19
C VAL A 73 -6.95 -1.29 -4.78
N GLY A 74 -7.86 -1.52 -3.85
CA GLY A 74 -7.60 -1.91 -2.46
C GLY A 74 -8.59 -2.98 -2.00
N GLY A 75 -8.61 -3.26 -0.70
CA GLY A 75 -9.47 -4.29 -0.12
C GLY A 75 -10.98 -4.11 -0.38
N LYS A 76 -11.46 -2.88 -0.56
CA LYS A 76 -12.86 -2.54 -0.88
C LYS A 76 -13.26 -3.08 -2.25
N VAL A 77 -12.38 -2.95 -3.24
CA VAL A 77 -12.64 -3.47 -4.60
C VAL A 77 -12.75 -4.99 -4.54
N LEU A 78 -11.85 -5.64 -3.79
CA LEU A 78 -11.88 -7.10 -3.58
C LEU A 78 -13.19 -7.54 -2.91
N THR A 79 -13.59 -6.86 -1.83
CA THR A 79 -14.84 -7.16 -1.11
C THR A 79 -16.06 -6.93 -2.00
N ASN A 80 -16.10 -5.84 -2.77
CA ASN A 80 -17.21 -5.57 -3.69
C ASN A 80 -17.31 -6.61 -4.80
N TYR A 81 -16.17 -7.00 -5.39
CA TYR A 81 -16.14 -8.06 -6.39
C TYR A 81 -16.67 -9.39 -5.83
N LEU A 82 -16.29 -9.76 -4.61
CA LEU A 82 -16.83 -10.94 -3.93
C LEU A 82 -18.34 -10.84 -3.68
N LYS A 83 -18.84 -9.66 -3.27
CA LYS A 83 -20.28 -9.43 -3.08
C LYS A 83 -21.05 -9.69 -4.37
N GLU A 84 -20.57 -9.16 -5.49
CA GLU A 84 -21.19 -9.38 -6.80
C GLU A 84 -21.16 -10.87 -7.19
N MET A 85 -20.02 -11.53 -7.05
CA MET A 85 -19.88 -12.95 -7.38
C MET A 85 -20.81 -13.85 -6.54
N PHE A 86 -20.88 -13.65 -5.23
CA PHE A 86 -21.78 -14.43 -4.37
C PHE A 86 -23.26 -14.13 -4.65
N SER A 87 -23.61 -12.87 -4.89
CA SER A 87 -24.99 -12.45 -5.16
C SER A 87 -25.52 -12.97 -6.48
N ILE A 88 -24.66 -13.10 -7.50
CA ILE A 88 -25.05 -13.68 -8.79
C ILE A 88 -25.19 -15.20 -8.71
N ARG A 89 -24.32 -15.88 -7.94
CA ARG A 89 -24.21 -17.35 -7.97
C ARG A 89 -25.03 -18.07 -6.90
N GLN A 90 -25.24 -17.46 -5.74
CA GLN A 90 -25.70 -18.15 -4.53
C GLN A 90 -26.72 -17.33 -3.74
N LEU A 91 -26.24 -16.47 -2.84
CA LEU A 91 -27.04 -15.68 -1.90
C LEU A 91 -26.76 -14.20 -2.12
N ASN A 92 -27.80 -13.37 -2.09
CA ASN A 92 -27.62 -11.92 -2.18
C ASN A 92 -26.86 -11.40 -0.94
N MET A 93 -25.59 -11.03 -1.14
CA MET A 93 -24.69 -10.50 -0.13
C MET A 93 -24.39 -9.00 -0.34
N MET A 94 -25.20 -8.31 -1.15
CA MET A 94 -24.93 -6.90 -1.51
C MET A 94 -25.01 -5.94 -0.32
N ASP A 95 -25.77 -6.25 0.72
CA ASP A 95 -25.82 -5.43 1.94
C ASP A 95 -24.89 -5.97 3.05
N GLU A 96 -24.40 -7.20 2.90
CA GLU A 96 -23.62 -7.93 3.90
C GLU A 96 -22.10 -7.69 3.80
N THR A 97 -21.70 -6.42 3.80
CA THR A 97 -20.30 -6.03 3.56
C THR A 97 -19.33 -6.58 4.61
N TYR A 98 -19.75 -6.62 5.88
CA TYR A 98 -18.91 -7.13 6.96
C TYR A 98 -18.64 -8.62 6.82
N ILE A 99 -19.70 -9.40 6.58
CA ILE A 99 -19.60 -10.86 6.42
C ILE A 99 -18.72 -11.21 5.22
N VAL A 100 -18.90 -10.54 4.08
CA VAL A 100 -18.06 -10.81 2.90
C VAL A 100 -16.60 -10.41 3.14
N ASN A 101 -16.34 -9.38 3.94
CA ASN A 101 -14.98 -9.05 4.35
C ASN A 101 -14.35 -10.15 5.22
N GLU A 102 -15.11 -10.73 6.16
CA GLU A 102 -14.62 -11.87 6.96
C GLU A 102 -14.38 -13.11 6.11
N VAL A 103 -15.26 -13.39 5.14
CA VAL A 103 -15.08 -14.47 4.16
C VAL A 103 -13.78 -14.25 3.41
N LYS A 104 -13.56 -13.05 2.85
CA LYS A 104 -12.34 -12.68 2.14
C LYS A 104 -11.10 -12.93 3.00
N GLU A 105 -11.06 -12.39 4.22
CA GLU A 105 -9.90 -12.54 5.12
C GLU A 105 -9.64 -14.00 5.51
N SER A 106 -10.69 -14.82 5.61
CA SER A 106 -10.58 -16.23 6.00
C SER A 106 -10.18 -17.15 4.85
N CYS A 107 -10.74 -16.93 3.65
CA CYS A 107 -10.63 -17.90 2.56
C CYS A 107 -9.69 -17.48 1.44
N CYS A 108 -9.50 -16.17 1.20
CA CYS A 108 -8.75 -15.70 0.05
C CYS A 108 -7.24 -15.86 0.22
N TYR A 109 -6.56 -16.00 -0.91
CA TYR A 109 -5.11 -16.09 -1.01
C TYR A 109 -4.66 -15.70 -2.41
N ILE A 110 -3.38 -15.34 -2.56
CA ILE A 110 -2.76 -15.09 -3.86
C ILE A 110 -2.22 -16.43 -4.39
N SER A 111 -2.64 -16.77 -5.61
CA SER A 111 -2.11 -17.94 -6.33
C SER A 111 -0.84 -17.58 -7.07
N ASN A 112 0.06 -18.54 -7.28
CA ASN A 112 1.21 -18.38 -8.18
C ASN A 112 0.86 -18.66 -9.64
N ASP A 113 -0.14 -19.50 -9.88
CA ASP A 113 -0.65 -19.80 -11.22
C ASP A 113 -2.18 -19.89 -11.18
N PRO A 114 -2.88 -18.74 -11.33
CA PRO A 114 -4.33 -18.71 -11.34
C PRO A 114 -4.95 -19.59 -12.44
N LYS A 115 -4.25 -19.82 -13.56
CA LYS A 115 -4.77 -20.63 -14.66
C LYS A 115 -4.81 -22.10 -14.28
N SER A 116 -3.73 -22.63 -13.70
CA SER A 116 -3.72 -23.99 -13.18
C SER A 116 -4.76 -24.18 -12.06
N ASP A 117 -4.87 -23.22 -11.14
CA ASP A 117 -5.85 -23.28 -10.05
C ASP A 117 -7.31 -23.27 -10.57
N LEU A 118 -7.59 -22.55 -11.66
CA LEU A 118 -8.89 -22.62 -12.34
C LEU A 118 -9.18 -24.02 -12.90
N GLU A 119 -8.19 -24.70 -13.48
CA GLU A 119 -8.36 -26.07 -13.96
C GLU A 119 -8.60 -27.07 -12.82
N ILE A 120 -7.99 -26.86 -11.64
CA ILE A 120 -8.26 -27.66 -10.44
C ILE A 120 -9.70 -27.44 -9.96
N CYS A 121 -10.17 -26.19 -9.96
CA CYS A 121 -11.55 -25.84 -9.58
C CYS A 121 -12.62 -26.55 -10.42
N LYS A 122 -12.33 -26.86 -11.69
CA LYS A 122 -13.25 -27.59 -12.58
C LYS A 122 -13.38 -29.07 -12.24
N ARG A 123 -12.43 -29.64 -11.47
CA ARG A 123 -12.42 -31.06 -11.14
C ARG A 123 -13.45 -31.38 -10.05
N THR A 124 -14.19 -32.47 -10.23
CA THR A 124 -15.18 -32.96 -9.24
C THR A 124 -14.53 -33.77 -8.11
N LYS A 125 -13.40 -34.44 -8.39
CA LYS A 125 -12.65 -35.24 -7.41
C LYS A 125 -11.31 -34.56 -7.11
N ARG A 126 -10.87 -34.61 -5.85
CA ARG A 126 -9.61 -33.99 -5.36
C ARG A 126 -9.55 -32.49 -5.63
N ASN A 127 -10.54 -31.75 -5.14
CA ASN A 127 -10.62 -30.30 -5.28
C ASN A 127 -10.54 -29.66 -3.90
N ASP A 128 -9.31 -29.33 -3.50
CA ASP A 128 -9.03 -28.71 -2.20
C ASP A 128 -9.23 -27.19 -2.21
N ILE A 129 -9.52 -26.61 -3.38
CA ILE A 129 -9.75 -25.17 -3.53
C ILE A 129 -11.18 -24.81 -3.17
N VAL A 130 -12.15 -25.61 -3.60
CA VAL A 130 -13.55 -25.38 -3.25
C VAL A 130 -13.78 -25.75 -1.78
N LYS A 131 -14.20 -24.76 -1.00
CA LYS A 131 -14.51 -24.90 0.43
C LYS A 131 -15.91 -24.37 0.71
N GLU A 132 -16.40 -24.64 1.90
CA GLU A 132 -17.67 -24.12 2.38
C GLU A 132 -17.40 -23.18 3.57
N TYR A 133 -17.96 -21.98 3.51
CA TYR A 133 -17.92 -21.03 4.61
C TYR A 133 -19.27 -21.03 5.31
N VAL A 134 -19.29 -21.39 6.58
CA VAL A 134 -20.51 -21.37 7.41
C VAL A 134 -20.75 -19.94 7.86
N LEU A 135 -21.91 -19.38 7.52
CA LEU A 135 -22.29 -18.03 7.90
C LEU A 135 -22.66 -17.96 9.39
N PRO A 136 -22.36 -16.85 10.08
CA PRO A 136 -22.81 -16.66 11.46
C PRO A 136 -24.34 -16.54 11.51
N ASP A 137 -24.97 -17.30 12.41
CA ASP A 137 -26.41 -17.22 12.69
C ASP A 137 -26.72 -16.29 13.87
N TYR A 138 -25.69 -15.76 14.54
CA TYR A 138 -25.69 -14.91 15.74
C TYR A 138 -26.45 -15.50 16.95
N LYS A 139 -26.88 -16.76 16.87
CA LYS A 139 -27.54 -17.49 17.95
C LYS A 139 -26.59 -18.51 18.55
N THR A 140 -25.96 -19.31 17.68
CA THR A 140 -25.04 -20.39 18.04
C THR A 140 -23.63 -20.08 17.55
N ILE A 141 -23.51 -19.49 16.35
CA ILE A 141 -22.26 -19.15 15.67
C ILE A 141 -22.17 -17.64 15.61
N GLN A 142 -21.29 -17.08 16.44
CA GLN A 142 -21.01 -15.63 16.46
C GLN A 142 -20.11 -15.21 15.29
N LYS A 143 -19.20 -16.09 14.85
CA LYS A 143 -18.26 -15.83 13.77
C LYS A 143 -18.25 -17.00 12.81
N GLY A 144 -18.36 -16.70 11.52
CA GLY A 144 -18.30 -17.72 10.48
C GLY A 144 -16.93 -18.40 10.43
N PHE A 145 -16.90 -19.60 9.83
CA PHE A 145 -15.67 -20.37 9.70
C PHE A 145 -15.66 -21.20 8.41
N LEU A 146 -14.45 -21.50 7.93
CA LEU A 146 -14.23 -22.31 6.74
C LEU A 146 -14.20 -23.79 7.12
N ARG A 147 -14.87 -24.63 6.34
CA ARG A 147 -14.77 -26.09 6.41
C ARG A 147 -14.50 -26.69 5.04
N ASP A 148 -13.89 -27.86 5.04
CA ASP A 148 -13.83 -28.70 3.85
C ASP A 148 -15.24 -29.09 3.43
N LYS A 149 -15.45 -29.23 2.12
CA LYS A 149 -16.77 -29.62 1.60
C LYS A 149 -17.15 -30.96 2.24
N PRO A 150 -18.31 -31.07 2.93
CA PRO A 150 -18.68 -32.32 3.57
C PRO A 150 -18.84 -33.42 2.52
N GLU A 151 -18.33 -34.62 2.82
CA GLU A 151 -18.67 -35.84 2.08
C GLU A 151 -20.13 -36.20 2.40
N GLY A 152 -21.09 -35.55 1.74
CA GLY A 152 -22.52 -35.73 2.03
C GLY A 152 -23.38 -34.50 1.74
N ASN A 153 -24.56 -34.44 2.37
CA ASN A 153 -25.64 -33.47 2.13
C ASN A 153 -25.11 -32.04 1.85
N PRO A 154 -25.36 -31.47 0.66
CA PRO A 154 -24.88 -30.13 0.29
C PRO A 154 -25.50 -28.98 1.12
N PHE A 155 -26.41 -29.29 2.05
CA PHE A 155 -27.08 -28.33 2.93
C PHE A 155 -26.58 -28.36 4.38
N GLY A 156 -25.50 -29.10 4.69
CA GLY A 156 -25.04 -29.27 6.07
C GLY A 156 -26.10 -29.96 6.95
N LYS A 157 -26.02 -29.78 8.27
CA LYS A 157 -27.20 -30.01 9.13
C LYS A 157 -28.22 -28.94 8.72
N ASP A 158 -29.49 -29.31 8.53
CA ASP A 158 -30.58 -28.52 7.90
C ASP A 158 -30.87 -27.09 8.45
N ALA A 159 -30.04 -26.55 9.35
CA ALA A 159 -30.18 -25.23 9.96
C ALA A 159 -29.04 -24.24 9.62
N GLU A 160 -27.91 -24.68 9.05
CA GLU A 160 -26.76 -23.80 8.80
C GLU A 160 -26.83 -23.14 7.42
N GLN A 161 -26.72 -21.81 7.37
CA GLN A 161 -26.53 -21.10 6.11
C GLN A 161 -25.05 -21.11 5.73
N THR A 162 -24.74 -21.46 4.48
CA THR A 162 -23.37 -21.58 4.01
C THR A 162 -23.15 -20.92 2.65
N LEU A 163 -21.90 -20.56 2.38
CA LEU A 163 -21.42 -20.08 1.08
C LEU A 163 -20.35 -21.02 0.56
N VAL A 164 -20.54 -21.53 -0.65
CA VAL A 164 -19.50 -22.28 -1.36
C VAL A 164 -18.50 -21.29 -1.95
N VAL A 165 -17.26 -21.34 -1.50
CA VAL A 165 -16.18 -20.45 -1.98
C VAL A 165 -15.21 -21.26 -2.83
N GLY A 166 -15.11 -20.92 -4.11
CA GLY A 166 -14.34 -21.67 -5.10
C GLY A 166 -13.19 -20.84 -5.67
N ASN A 167 -13.25 -20.59 -6.98
CA ASN A 167 -12.24 -19.81 -7.68
C ASN A 167 -12.16 -18.35 -7.23
N GLU A 168 -13.23 -17.81 -6.63
CA GLU A 168 -13.25 -16.46 -6.06
C GLU A 168 -12.15 -16.25 -5.00
N ARG A 169 -11.70 -17.33 -4.34
CA ARG A 169 -10.66 -17.29 -3.31
C ARG A 169 -9.34 -16.72 -3.81
N PHE A 170 -8.98 -17.00 -5.06
CA PHE A 170 -7.75 -16.49 -5.68
C PHE A 170 -8.01 -15.51 -6.83
N MET A 171 -9.16 -15.60 -7.50
CA MET A 171 -9.53 -14.65 -8.56
C MET A 171 -9.84 -13.25 -8.02
N ALA A 172 -10.42 -13.12 -6.83
CA ALA A 172 -10.66 -11.78 -6.27
C ALA A 172 -9.32 -11.09 -5.93
N PRO A 173 -8.40 -11.69 -5.16
CA PRO A 173 -7.07 -11.11 -4.92
C PRO A 173 -6.22 -10.86 -6.18
N GLU A 174 -6.44 -11.61 -7.27
CA GLU A 174 -5.74 -11.41 -8.55
C GLU A 174 -5.92 -9.99 -9.10
N LEU A 175 -7.00 -9.28 -8.72
CA LEU A 175 -7.23 -7.88 -9.12
C LEU A 175 -6.14 -6.91 -8.64
N LEU A 176 -5.32 -7.29 -7.66
CA LEU A 176 -4.13 -6.53 -7.27
C LEU A 176 -3.01 -6.58 -8.34
N PHE A 177 -2.98 -7.65 -9.13
CA PHE A 177 -2.01 -7.90 -10.20
C PHE A 177 -2.60 -7.59 -11.58
N HIS A 178 -3.89 -7.89 -11.80
CA HIS A 178 -4.60 -7.68 -13.05
C HIS A 178 -5.89 -6.87 -12.84
N PRO A 179 -5.78 -5.58 -12.48
CA PRO A 179 -6.95 -4.73 -12.23
C PRO A 179 -7.81 -4.49 -13.49
N GLY A 180 -7.25 -4.71 -14.68
CA GLY A 180 -7.96 -4.60 -15.97
C GLY A 180 -9.16 -5.54 -16.10
N ASP A 181 -9.17 -6.66 -15.38
CA ASP A 181 -10.23 -7.68 -15.47
C ASP A 181 -11.59 -7.19 -14.97
N VAL A 182 -11.60 -6.17 -14.12
CA VAL A 182 -12.83 -5.52 -13.61
C VAL A 182 -12.97 -4.07 -14.08
N GLY A 183 -12.33 -3.76 -15.22
CA GLY A 183 -12.51 -2.48 -15.92
C GLY A 183 -11.66 -1.33 -15.39
N TYR A 184 -10.74 -1.55 -14.45
CA TYR A 184 -9.79 -0.52 -14.04
C TYR A 184 -8.67 -0.40 -15.07
N ARG A 185 -8.52 0.79 -15.66
CA ARG A 185 -7.43 1.10 -16.59
C ARG A 185 -6.14 1.49 -15.87
N GLN A 186 -5.72 0.64 -14.94
CA GLN A 186 -4.47 0.79 -14.18
C GLN A 186 -3.58 -0.43 -14.40
N ALA A 187 -2.28 -0.26 -14.18
CA ALA A 187 -1.33 -1.35 -14.18
C ALA A 187 -1.38 -2.12 -12.85
N GLY A 188 -0.96 -3.38 -12.87
CA GLY A 188 -0.82 -4.21 -11.68
C GLY A 188 0.21 -3.68 -10.68
N LEU A 189 0.18 -4.22 -9.47
CA LEU A 189 1.09 -3.83 -8.39
C LEU A 189 2.59 -3.88 -8.79
N PRO A 190 3.11 -4.94 -9.44
CA PRO A 190 4.54 -5.04 -9.77
C PRO A 190 4.98 -3.97 -10.78
N GLU A 191 4.19 -3.75 -11.83
CA GLU A 191 4.48 -2.73 -12.84
C GLU A 191 4.47 -1.31 -12.25
N VAL A 192 3.51 -1.01 -11.36
CA VAL A 192 3.41 0.31 -10.73
C VAL A 192 4.58 0.55 -9.77
N ILE A 193 5.03 -0.49 -9.05
CA ILE A 193 6.24 -0.44 -8.22
C ILE A 193 7.45 -0.11 -9.07
N MET A 194 7.66 -0.82 -10.19
CA MET A 194 8.79 -0.55 -11.09
C MET A 194 8.71 0.85 -11.71
N ARG A 195 7.52 1.33 -12.09
CA ARG A 195 7.34 2.73 -12.55
C ARG A 195 7.65 3.77 -11.46
N SER A 196 7.37 3.46 -10.20
CA SER A 196 7.76 4.31 -9.07
C SER A 196 9.28 4.38 -8.96
N ILE A 197 9.95 3.22 -8.89
CA ILE A 197 11.40 3.11 -8.77
C ILE A 197 12.12 3.79 -9.95
N ASN A 198 11.67 3.55 -11.19
CA ASN A 198 12.29 4.12 -12.39
C ASN A 198 12.19 5.65 -12.48
N SER A 199 11.30 6.26 -11.71
CA SER A 199 11.19 7.73 -11.63
C SER A 199 12.10 8.37 -10.57
N VAL A 200 12.79 7.55 -9.78
CA VAL A 200 13.84 7.98 -8.83
C VAL A 200 15.20 7.99 -9.54
N PRO A 201 16.16 8.85 -9.15
CA PRO A 201 17.53 8.80 -9.65
C PRO A 201 18.17 7.42 -9.56
N GLU A 202 19.01 7.08 -10.53
CA GLU A 202 19.58 5.75 -10.74
C GLU A 202 20.32 5.19 -9.52
N GLU A 203 21.01 6.05 -8.78
CA GLU A 203 21.76 5.71 -7.58
C GLU A 203 20.91 5.07 -6.47
N TYR A 204 19.63 5.43 -6.37
CA TYR A 204 18.73 4.90 -5.34
C TYR A 204 17.95 3.67 -5.78
N ARG A 205 17.88 3.37 -7.09
CA ARG A 205 17.00 2.29 -7.60
C ARG A 205 17.36 0.91 -7.02
N PRO A 206 18.64 0.49 -6.99
CA PRO A 206 19.01 -0.79 -6.37
C PRO A 206 18.72 -0.82 -4.87
N LEU A 207 18.92 0.31 -4.18
CA LEU A 207 18.66 0.43 -2.74
C LEU A 207 17.16 0.31 -2.43
N LEU A 208 16.29 0.88 -3.27
CA LEU A 208 14.84 0.76 -3.10
C LEU A 208 14.35 -0.67 -3.38
N LEU A 209 14.89 -1.34 -4.41
CA LEU A 209 14.57 -2.74 -4.72
C LEU A 209 14.99 -3.68 -3.58
N ALA A 210 16.12 -3.41 -2.95
CA ALA A 210 16.62 -4.20 -1.83
C ALA A 210 15.90 -3.92 -0.49
N ASN A 211 15.05 -2.88 -0.42
CA ASN A 211 14.41 -2.43 0.82
C ASN A 211 12.92 -2.10 0.58
N ILE A 212 12.15 -3.07 0.07
CA ILE A 212 10.70 -2.92 -0.09
C ILE A 212 10.01 -3.39 1.18
N VAL A 213 9.10 -2.57 1.73
CA VAL A 213 8.31 -2.92 2.91
C VAL A 213 6.83 -2.95 2.54
N LEU A 214 6.20 -4.12 2.70
CA LEU A 214 4.78 -4.34 2.43
C LEU A 214 3.95 -4.18 3.71
N VAL A 215 3.03 -3.22 3.71
CA VAL A 215 2.15 -2.90 4.85
C VAL A 215 0.69 -2.76 4.42
N GLY A 216 -0.19 -2.53 5.40
CA GLY A 216 -1.63 -2.38 5.18
C GLY A 216 -2.39 -3.70 5.38
N GLY A 217 -3.72 -3.64 5.31
CA GLY A 217 -4.59 -4.79 5.60
C GLY A 217 -4.44 -5.93 4.59
N ASN A 218 -4.23 -5.61 3.31
CA ASN A 218 -4.07 -6.64 2.28
C ASN A 218 -2.72 -7.37 2.39
N ALA A 219 -1.74 -6.85 3.14
CA ALA A 219 -0.47 -7.54 3.39
C ALA A 219 -0.65 -8.88 4.13
N PHE A 220 -1.81 -9.10 4.76
CA PHE A 220 -2.17 -10.39 5.37
C PHE A 220 -2.63 -11.46 4.37
N LEU A 221 -2.86 -11.11 3.09
CA LEU A 221 -3.19 -12.09 2.06
C LEU A 221 -2.03 -13.06 1.88
N ARG A 222 -2.29 -14.33 2.17
CA ARG A 222 -1.31 -15.42 2.01
C ARG A 222 -0.82 -15.46 0.57
N GLY A 223 0.50 -15.57 0.36
CA GLY A 223 1.13 -15.63 -0.95
C GLY A 223 1.41 -14.27 -1.59
N LEU A 224 0.89 -13.14 -1.04
CA LEU A 224 1.07 -11.83 -1.65
C LEU A 224 2.54 -11.41 -1.70
N LYS A 225 3.27 -11.62 -0.60
CA LYS A 225 4.69 -11.29 -0.51
C LYS A 225 5.49 -12.08 -1.55
N GLU A 226 5.30 -13.40 -1.56
CA GLU A 226 6.07 -14.33 -2.38
C GLU A 226 5.80 -14.13 -3.87
N ARG A 227 4.53 -13.95 -4.25
CA ARG A 227 4.14 -13.67 -5.63
C ARG A 227 4.67 -12.32 -6.10
N LEU A 228 4.55 -11.29 -5.27
CA LEU A 228 5.05 -9.95 -5.60
C LEU A 228 6.57 -9.94 -5.77
N GLU A 229 7.30 -10.64 -4.91
CA GLU A 229 8.76 -10.78 -5.00
C GLU A 229 9.17 -11.48 -6.30
N ALA A 230 8.52 -12.59 -6.65
CA ALA A 230 8.80 -13.32 -7.90
C ALA A 230 8.56 -12.46 -9.16
N GLU A 231 7.47 -11.68 -9.19
CA GLU A 231 7.19 -10.79 -10.31
C GLU A 231 8.17 -9.60 -10.37
N LEU A 232 8.52 -9.02 -9.23
CA LEU A 232 9.51 -7.93 -9.19
C LEU A 232 10.91 -8.40 -9.59
N VAL A 233 11.33 -9.60 -9.18
CA VAL A 233 12.60 -10.20 -9.64
C VAL A 233 12.60 -10.35 -11.16
N SER A 234 11.47 -10.72 -11.76
CA SER A 234 11.35 -10.88 -13.21
C SER A 234 11.39 -9.54 -13.98
N LEU A 235 11.03 -8.43 -13.32
CA LEU A 235 11.03 -7.08 -13.90
C LEU A 235 12.29 -6.26 -13.56
N ALA A 236 13.01 -6.65 -12.51
CA ALA A 236 14.19 -5.93 -12.03
C ALA A 236 15.40 -6.19 -12.95
N PRO A 237 16.36 -5.25 -13.03
CA PRO A 237 17.65 -5.49 -13.69
C PRO A 237 18.41 -6.66 -13.04
N GLU A 238 19.13 -7.47 -13.84
CA GLU A 238 19.82 -8.70 -13.40
C GLU A 238 20.81 -8.49 -12.24
N ASN A 239 21.38 -7.29 -12.11
CA ASN A 239 22.36 -6.94 -11.07
C ASN A 239 21.72 -6.42 -9.78
N CYS A 240 20.40 -6.32 -9.70
CA CYS A 240 19.69 -5.78 -8.54
C CYS A 240 19.12 -6.91 -7.67
N VAL A 241 19.34 -6.81 -6.36
CA VAL A 241 18.72 -7.71 -5.39
C VAL A 241 17.34 -7.15 -5.04
N VAL A 242 16.30 -7.95 -5.20
CA VAL A 242 14.94 -7.63 -4.75
C VAL A 242 14.72 -8.29 -3.40
N ARG A 243 14.30 -7.51 -2.39
CA ARG A 243 13.86 -8.05 -1.10
C ARG A 243 12.58 -7.37 -0.65
N ILE A 244 11.61 -8.17 -0.23
CA ILE A 244 10.37 -7.68 0.37
C ILE A 244 10.33 -8.06 1.85
N GLY A 245 10.20 -7.06 2.72
CA GLY A 245 9.95 -7.22 4.15
C GLY A 245 8.45 -7.06 4.43
N ARG A 246 7.88 -7.99 5.21
CA ARG A 246 6.52 -7.84 5.76
C ARG A 246 6.62 -7.96 7.28
N PRO A 247 6.26 -6.92 8.06
CA PRO A 247 6.26 -7.00 9.52
C PRO A 247 5.19 -7.99 10.00
N GLU A 248 5.30 -8.42 11.25
CA GLU A 248 4.32 -9.31 11.89
C GLU A 248 2.92 -8.67 11.90
N ASP A 249 2.84 -7.39 12.30
CA ASP A 249 1.62 -6.58 12.27
C ASP A 249 1.74 -5.43 11.24
N PRO A 250 1.42 -5.68 9.95
CA PRO A 250 1.47 -4.67 8.89
C PRO A 250 0.44 -3.55 9.03
N ILE A 251 -0.58 -3.70 9.87
CA ILE A 251 -1.57 -2.63 10.12
C ILE A 251 -1.02 -1.63 11.12
N LYS A 252 -0.38 -2.11 12.21
CA LYS A 252 0.17 -1.23 13.25
C LYS A 252 1.55 -0.66 12.92
N TYR A 253 2.22 -1.15 11.88
CA TYR A 253 3.61 -0.79 11.59
C TYR A 253 3.83 0.72 11.41
N ALA A 254 2.92 1.43 10.75
CA ALA A 254 3.01 2.88 10.61
C ALA A 254 2.88 3.62 11.96
N TRP A 255 2.00 3.12 12.85
CA TRP A 255 1.86 3.67 14.20
C TRP A 255 3.10 3.42 15.04
N GLN A 256 3.70 2.22 14.96
CA GLN A 256 4.97 1.90 15.62
C GLN A 256 6.10 2.86 15.18
N GLY A 257 6.15 3.20 13.88
CA GLY A 257 7.10 4.19 13.37
C GLY A 257 6.85 5.59 13.91
N GLY A 258 5.58 5.96 14.12
CA GLY A 258 5.19 7.19 14.81
C GLY A 258 5.65 7.22 16.27
N VAL A 259 5.54 6.09 16.98
CA VAL A 259 6.05 5.95 18.36
C VAL A 259 7.57 6.08 18.39
N ALA A 260 8.28 5.44 17.45
CA ALA A 260 9.73 5.54 17.32
C ALA A 260 10.19 6.99 17.07
N LEU A 261 9.55 7.70 16.13
CA LEU A 261 9.80 9.13 15.89
C LEU A 261 9.49 9.98 17.12
N GLY A 262 8.38 9.72 17.80
CA GLY A 262 7.98 10.47 19.01
C GLY A 262 8.97 10.30 20.17
N ASN A 263 9.59 9.13 20.29
CA ASN A 263 10.63 8.87 21.29
C ASN A 263 11.99 9.50 20.93
N ASN A 264 12.24 9.76 19.64
CA ASN A 264 13.45 10.46 19.19
C ASN A 264 13.27 11.99 19.29
N LYS A 265 13.60 12.55 20.45
CA LYS A 265 13.48 14.00 20.73
C LYS A 265 14.17 14.86 19.68
N THR A 266 15.41 14.53 19.29
CA THR A 266 16.19 15.31 18.34
C THR A 266 15.52 15.35 16.97
N ALA A 267 15.04 14.21 16.48
CA ALA A 267 14.30 14.15 15.23
C ALA A 267 12.97 14.92 15.31
N LEU A 268 12.24 14.78 16.42
CA LEU A 268 10.96 15.44 16.61
C LEU A 268 11.10 16.97 16.60
N GLU A 269 12.15 17.51 17.24
CA GLU A 269 12.45 18.95 17.21
C GLU A 269 12.68 19.48 15.79
N GLN A 270 13.30 18.69 14.93
CA GLN A 270 13.56 19.08 13.53
C GLN A 270 12.30 19.07 12.65
N HIS A 271 11.32 18.23 12.98
CA HIS A 271 10.13 18.02 12.14
C HIS A 271 8.89 18.76 12.65
N ARG A 272 8.78 19.02 13.96
CA ARG A 272 7.61 19.67 14.54
C ARG A 272 7.49 21.13 14.11
N ILE A 273 6.26 21.61 14.07
CA ILE A 273 5.95 23.03 13.93
C ILE A 273 5.33 23.49 15.24
N THR A 274 5.78 24.63 15.76
CA THR A 274 5.28 25.17 17.02
C THR A 274 4.06 26.07 16.80
N ARG A 275 3.26 26.24 17.86
CA ARG A 275 2.14 27.19 17.85
C ARG A 275 2.63 28.61 17.59
N ALA A 276 3.80 28.99 18.11
CA ALA A 276 4.41 30.30 17.87
C ALA A 276 4.68 30.53 16.38
N ASP A 277 5.33 29.58 15.70
CA ASP A 277 5.58 29.67 14.25
C ASP A 277 4.28 29.84 13.45
N TYR A 278 3.22 29.12 13.85
CA TYR A 278 1.92 29.22 13.21
C TYR A 278 1.26 30.58 13.41
N MET A 279 1.29 31.13 14.62
CA MET A 279 0.69 32.44 14.90
C MET A 279 1.44 33.57 14.19
N GLU A 280 2.74 33.41 13.95
CA GLU A 280 3.55 34.38 13.23
C GLU A 280 3.33 34.34 11.71
N HIS A 281 3.30 33.15 11.10
CA HIS A 281 3.30 33.00 9.64
C HIS A 281 1.95 32.59 9.03
N GLY A 282 1.00 32.18 9.87
CA GLY A 282 -0.33 31.76 9.48
C GLY A 282 -0.40 30.43 8.73
N SER A 283 -1.61 30.10 8.27
CA SER A 283 -1.97 28.80 7.70
C SER A 283 -1.37 28.52 6.33
N THR A 284 -1.16 29.54 5.49
CA THR A 284 -0.58 29.36 4.15
C THR A 284 0.88 28.92 4.20
N TRP A 285 1.66 29.50 5.11
CA TRP A 285 3.05 29.10 5.34
C TRP A 285 3.12 27.65 5.85
N LEU A 286 2.26 27.31 6.81
CA LEU A 286 2.16 25.97 7.38
C LEU A 286 1.88 24.93 6.29
N ALA A 287 0.94 25.21 5.38
CA ALA A 287 0.63 24.33 4.26
C ALA A 287 1.84 24.11 3.32
N LYS A 288 2.61 25.17 3.02
CA LYS A 288 3.82 25.08 2.18
C LYS A 288 4.98 24.33 2.86
N LYS A 289 5.15 24.51 4.17
CA LYS A 289 6.18 23.80 4.95
C LYS A 289 5.86 22.31 5.02
N MET A 290 4.60 21.96 5.27
CA MET A 290 4.14 20.58 5.36
C MET A 290 4.04 19.87 4.00
N SER A 291 3.87 20.59 2.89
CA SER A 291 3.84 19.99 1.54
C SER A 291 5.22 19.59 1.02
N GLY A 292 6.30 19.89 1.74
CA GLY A 292 7.67 19.61 1.32
C GLY A 292 8.17 20.50 0.16
N GLN A 293 7.35 21.43 -0.35
CA GLN A 293 7.72 22.33 -1.45
C GLN A 293 8.81 23.33 -1.04
N SER A 294 8.95 23.62 0.25
CA SER A 294 9.97 24.53 0.79
C SER A 294 11.41 24.03 0.59
N ALA A 295 11.65 22.72 0.47
CA ALA A 295 13.02 22.17 0.38
C ALA A 295 13.59 22.17 -1.05
N LEU A 296 12.72 22.19 -2.07
CA LEU A 296 13.13 22.17 -3.48
C LEU A 296 13.53 23.56 -4.00
N ALA A 297 13.03 24.64 -3.39
CA ALA A 297 13.37 26.01 -3.79
C ALA A 297 14.83 26.39 -3.44
N THR A 298 15.43 25.76 -2.42
CA THR A 298 16.79 26.10 -1.96
C THR A 298 17.89 25.37 -2.73
N GLN A 299 17.59 24.26 -3.42
CA GLN A 299 18.56 23.52 -4.23
C GLN A 299 18.63 23.97 -5.70
N ALA A 300 17.62 24.70 -6.19
CA ALA A 300 17.60 25.24 -7.56
C ALA A 300 18.21 26.65 -7.69
N GLY A 301 18.63 27.29 -6.59
CA GLY A 301 19.04 28.71 -6.57
C GLY A 301 20.55 28.98 -6.67
N GLY A 302 21.38 27.95 -6.85
CA GLY A 302 22.83 28.09 -6.74
C GLY A 302 23.58 27.58 -7.96
N HIS A 303 23.31 28.10 -9.17
CA HIS A 303 24.27 28.13 -10.30
C HIS A 303 23.70 28.99 -11.45
N SER A 304 24.00 30.29 -11.45
CA SER A 304 24.30 31.05 -12.68
C SER A 304 24.74 32.47 -12.30
N GLY A 305 26.04 32.64 -12.12
CA GLY A 305 26.68 33.94 -12.11
C GLY A 305 26.80 34.51 -13.53
N GLY A 306 26.38 35.77 -13.67
CA GLY A 306 26.99 36.79 -14.52
C GLY A 306 27.25 36.50 -16.00
N THR A 307 26.42 37.09 -16.86
CA THR A 307 26.96 37.79 -18.05
C THR A 307 26.06 38.95 -18.44
N THR A 308 26.58 40.16 -18.27
CA THR A 308 26.06 41.41 -18.81
C THR A 308 26.28 41.49 -20.32
N SER A 309 25.26 41.81 -21.12
CA SER A 309 25.42 42.72 -22.27
C SER A 309 24.08 43.29 -22.78
N SER A 310 23.92 44.60 -22.56
CA SER A 310 23.36 45.63 -23.45
C SER A 310 22.28 45.29 -24.50
N SER A 311 21.11 45.89 -24.27
CA SER A 311 20.31 46.69 -25.23
C SER A 311 20.47 46.45 -26.74
N ASN A 312 19.37 46.07 -27.41
CA ASN A 312 18.93 46.82 -28.59
C ASN A 312 17.43 46.63 -28.90
N LYS A 313 16.66 47.71 -28.73
CA LYS A 313 15.32 47.88 -29.31
C LYS A 313 15.47 48.03 -30.83
N ARG A 314 14.86 47.15 -31.63
CA ARG A 314 14.48 47.49 -33.00
C ARG A 314 13.08 46.99 -33.34
N ARG A 315 12.20 47.98 -33.52
CA ARG A 315 10.95 47.94 -34.28
C ARG A 315 11.14 47.15 -35.57
N ARG A 316 10.17 46.28 -35.90
CA ARG A 316 9.89 45.91 -37.29
C ARG A 316 8.42 46.18 -37.58
N SER A 317 8.23 47.24 -38.34
CA SER A 317 7.09 47.48 -39.22
C SER A 317 7.05 46.44 -40.34
N SER A 318 5.86 45.98 -40.67
CA SER A 318 5.45 45.39 -41.94
C SER A 318 5.77 46.34 -43.12
N PRO A 319 5.94 45.81 -44.36
CA PRO A 319 4.79 45.78 -45.28
C PRO A 319 4.83 44.63 -46.32
N GLY A 320 3.69 44.42 -47.00
CA GLY A 320 3.59 43.69 -48.27
C GLY A 320 2.92 42.34 -48.17
#